data_AF-A0A955RF48-F1
#
_entry.id   AF-A0A955RF48-F1
#
_cell.length_a   1.000
_cell.length_b   1.000
_cell.length_c   1.000
_cell.angle_alpha   90.00
_cell.angle_beta   90.00
_cell.angle_gamma   90.00
#
_symmetry.space_group_name_H-M   'P 1'
#
loop_
_entity.id
_entity.type
_entity.pdbx_description
1 polymer ?
#
loop_
_entity_poly.entity_id
_entity_poly.type
_entity_poly.pdbx_seq_one_letter_code
_entity_poly.pdbx_strand_id
1 'polypeptide(L)'
;MMFAFLLSSLAGCAQGPIFLDIKEVIVHTQTPGGTRDMPLEKEALQEAIQCLMTTQEIAQSDVKSDVIQEIVLVQVKDRLGDRMFEFTTTENFSARGKFYKNDCMYMLIKRR
;
A
#
# COMPACT_ATOMS: atom_id res chain seq x y z
N MET A 1 14.37 46.81 -0.28
CA MET A 1 14.29 45.50 -0.95
C MET A 1 14.72 44.46 0.06
N MET A 2 13.80 43.68 0.63
CA MET A 2 14.15 42.56 1.49
C MET A 2 13.21 41.40 1.14
N PHE A 3 13.72 40.53 0.26
CA PHE A 3 13.18 39.22 -0.03
C PHE A 3 13.56 38.32 1.14
N ALA A 4 12.58 37.81 1.90
CA ALA A 4 12.84 36.84 2.96
C ALA A 4 11.76 35.75 2.92
N PHE A 5 12.06 34.71 2.13
CA PHE A 5 11.88 33.30 2.44
C PHE A 5 10.82 32.98 3.52
N LEU A 6 9.59 32.72 3.07
CA LEU A 6 8.64 31.87 3.78
C LEU A 6 8.26 30.71 2.86
N LEU A 7 9.20 29.78 2.67
CA LEU A 7 9.01 28.49 2.00
C LEU A 7 9.21 27.33 2.99
N SER A 8 8.97 27.59 4.27
CA SER A 8 9.21 26.65 5.37
C SER A 8 7.89 26.17 5.94
N SER A 9 7.24 25.23 5.23
CA SER A 9 6.51 24.09 5.82
C SER A 9 5.72 23.33 4.75
N LEU A 10 6.41 22.70 3.78
CA LEU A 10 5.97 21.38 3.37
C LEU A 10 6.34 20.42 4.51
N ALA A 11 5.62 20.52 5.62
CA ALA A 11 5.48 19.40 6.53
C ALA A 11 4.88 18.30 5.66
N GLY A 12 5.69 17.30 5.32
CA GLY A 12 5.27 16.17 4.50
C GLY A 12 4.12 15.48 5.23
N CYS A 13 2.89 15.85 4.87
CA CYS A 13 1.76 14.96 5.08
C CYS A 13 2.15 13.70 4.33
N ALA A 14 2.43 12.61 5.05
CA ALA A 14 2.53 11.28 4.47
C ALA A 14 1.15 10.93 3.91
N GLN A 15 0.82 11.52 2.77
CA GLN A 15 -0.45 11.37 2.12
C GLN A 15 -0.39 10.02 1.41
N GLY A 16 -1.27 9.11 1.82
CA GLY A 16 -1.38 7.81 1.20
C GLY A 16 -1.63 7.89 -0.31
N PRO A 17 -1.53 6.76 -1.00
CA PRO A 17 -1.70 6.71 -2.44
C PRO A 17 -3.13 7.13 -2.83
N ILE A 18 -3.24 7.91 -3.90
CA ILE A 18 -4.53 8.29 -4.48
C ILE A 18 -4.97 7.19 -5.44
N PHE A 19 -6.22 6.76 -5.31
CA PHE A 19 -6.88 5.80 -6.19
C PHE A 19 -8.09 6.44 -6.88
N LEU A 20 -8.26 6.22 -8.19
CA LEU A 20 -9.34 6.83 -8.99
C LEU A 20 -10.06 5.80 -9.85
N ASP A 21 -11.37 5.65 -9.69
CA ASP A 21 -12.20 4.75 -10.51
C ASP A 21 -11.67 3.30 -10.58
N ILE A 22 -11.26 2.72 -9.45
CA ILE A 22 -10.70 1.36 -9.35
C ILE A 22 -11.60 0.35 -10.08
N LYS A 23 -10.99 -0.42 -10.99
CA LYS A 23 -11.65 -1.45 -11.81
C LYS A 23 -11.29 -2.86 -11.40
N GLU A 24 -10.07 -3.06 -10.92
CA GLU A 24 -9.53 -4.38 -10.62
C GLU A 24 -8.55 -4.27 -9.46
N VAL A 25 -8.56 -5.28 -8.60
CA VAL A 25 -7.59 -5.45 -7.53
C VAL A 25 -7.12 -6.90 -7.56
N ILE A 26 -5.81 -7.12 -7.68
CA ILE A 26 -5.19 -8.45 -7.66
C ILE A 26 -4.22 -8.52 -6.50
N VAL A 27 -4.30 -9.60 -5.72
CA VAL A 27 -3.37 -9.87 -4.62
C VAL A 27 -2.35 -10.89 -5.13
N HIS A 28 -1.07 -10.52 -5.11
CA HIS A 28 0.03 -11.44 -5.40
C HIS A 28 0.71 -11.83 -4.11
N THR A 29 0.72 -13.14 -3.84
CA THR A 29 1.44 -13.74 -2.73
C THR A 29 2.65 -14.48 -3.29
N GLN A 30 3.85 -14.09 -2.86
CA GLN A 30 5.06 -14.84 -3.16
C GLN A 30 5.33 -15.85 -2.05
N THR A 31 5.51 -17.11 -2.43
CA THR A 31 5.87 -18.20 -1.52
C THR A 31 7.09 -18.94 -2.08
N PRO A 32 7.79 -19.77 -1.29
CA PRO A 32 8.85 -20.63 -1.81
C PRO A 32 8.38 -21.57 -2.95
N GLY A 33 7.07 -21.86 -3.03
CA GLY A 33 6.47 -22.68 -4.08
C GLY A 33 6.10 -21.92 -5.36
N GLY A 34 6.32 -20.60 -5.42
CA GLY A 34 5.99 -19.73 -6.55
C GLY A 34 5.07 -18.57 -6.19
N THR A 35 4.68 -17.81 -7.22
CA THR A 35 3.74 -16.69 -7.13
C THR A 35 2.31 -17.19 -7.29
N ARG A 36 1.42 -16.77 -6.38
CA ARG A 36 -0.02 -16.99 -6.48
C ARG A 36 -0.72 -15.64 -6.66
N ASP A 37 -1.53 -15.56 -7.71
CA ASP A 37 -2.34 -14.38 -8.02
C ASP A 37 -3.80 -14.64 -7.65
N MET A 38 -4.42 -13.69 -6.95
CA MET A 38 -5.80 -13.77 -6.51
C MET A 38 -6.55 -12.49 -6.90
N PRO A 39 -7.28 -12.48 -8.02
CA PRO A 39 -8.14 -11.35 -8.37
C PRO A 39 -9.30 -11.27 -7.37
N LEU A 40 -9.59 -10.06 -6.90
CA LEU A 40 -10.73 -9.77 -6.05
C LEU A 40 -11.93 -9.43 -6.94
N GLU A 41 -13.01 -10.19 -6.79
CA GLU A 41 -14.23 -10.03 -7.59
C GLU A 41 -15.45 -9.71 -6.74
N LYS A 42 -16.48 -9.12 -7.35
CA LYS A 42 -17.81 -8.90 -6.75
C LYS A 42 -17.70 -8.17 -5.40
N GLU A 43 -18.21 -8.78 -4.32
CA GLU A 43 -18.18 -8.23 -2.96
C GLU A 43 -16.76 -8.00 -2.45
N ALA A 44 -15.82 -8.89 -2.79
CA ALA A 44 -14.42 -8.76 -2.40
C ALA A 44 -13.78 -7.50 -3.00
N LEU A 45 -14.13 -7.21 -4.26
CA LEU A 45 -13.66 -6.01 -4.95
C LEU A 45 -14.21 -4.74 -4.30
N GLN A 46 -15.49 -4.74 -3.91
CA GLN A 46 -16.11 -3.59 -3.25
C GLN A 46 -15.49 -3.33 -1.87
N GLU A 47 -15.26 -4.39 -1.08
CA GLU A 47 -14.58 -4.29 0.21
C GLU A 47 -13.13 -3.80 0.04
N ALA A 48 -12.41 -4.32 -0.96
CA ALA A 48 -11.06 -3.87 -1.27
C ALA A 48 -11.00 -2.38 -1.63
N ILE A 49 -11.94 -1.90 -2.46
CA ILE A 49 -12.05 -0.49 -2.84
C ILE A 49 -12.20 0.38 -1.58
N GLN A 50 -13.08 -0.01 -0.66
CA GLN A 50 -13.27 0.72 0.60
C GLN A 50 -12.01 0.70 1.46
N CYS A 51 -11.38 -0.47 1.61
CA CYS A 51 -10.14 -0.60 2.37
C CYS A 51 -9.06 0.30 1.77
N LEU A 52 -8.83 0.29 0.45
CA LEU A 52 -7.76 1.03 -0.22
C LEU A 52 -7.82 2.54 0.05
N MET A 53 -9.00 3.12 0.24
CA MET A 53 -9.16 4.54 0.58
C MET A 53 -8.58 4.92 1.95
N THR A 54 -8.27 3.94 2.80
CA THR A 54 -7.67 4.15 4.14
C THR A 54 -6.16 3.87 4.17
N THR A 55 -5.55 3.61 3.00
CA THR A 55 -4.13 3.27 2.89
C THR A 55 -3.24 4.42 3.31
N GLN A 56 -2.23 4.13 4.15
CA GLN A 56 -1.24 5.10 4.59
C GLN A 56 0.14 4.73 4.05
N GLU A 57 0.91 5.71 3.58
CA GLU A 57 2.33 5.53 3.26
C GLU A 57 3.13 5.57 4.56
N ILE A 58 4.01 4.59 4.78
CA ILE A 58 4.89 4.54 5.96
C ILE A 58 6.32 4.91 5.53
N ALA A 59 6.97 5.75 6.31
CA ALA A 59 8.36 6.10 6.08
C ALA A 59 9.29 4.93 6.45
N GLN A 60 10.33 4.72 5.64
CA GLN A 60 11.32 3.66 5.86
C GLN A 60 12.05 3.79 7.21
N SER A 61 12.13 4.99 7.79
CA SER A 61 12.75 5.26 9.10
C SER A 61 11.97 4.72 10.29
N ASP A 62 10.68 4.43 10.11
CA ASP A 62 9.83 3.89 11.17
C ASP A 62 10.01 2.37 11.36
N VAL A 63 10.91 1.77 10.57
CA VAL A 63 11.22 0.35 10.59
C VAL A 63 12.18 -0.01 11.71
N LYS A 64 11.71 -0.80 12.69
CA LYS A 64 12.52 -1.27 13.83
C LYS A 64 12.63 -2.80 13.83
N SER A 65 13.75 -3.33 13.30
CA SER A 65 14.28 -4.71 13.49
C SER A 65 14.30 -5.63 12.25
N ASP A 66 15.23 -6.61 12.28
CA ASP A 66 15.66 -7.55 11.23
C ASP A 66 14.69 -8.73 10.92
N VAL A 67 13.41 -8.66 11.29
CA VAL A 67 12.46 -9.76 11.04
C VAL A 67 11.57 -9.43 9.85
N ILE A 68 11.88 -10.03 8.70
CA ILE A 68 11.07 -9.91 7.47
C ILE A 68 9.70 -10.58 7.71
N GLN A 69 8.63 -9.78 7.68
CA GLN A 69 7.25 -10.29 7.70
C GLN A 69 6.66 -10.37 6.29
N GLU A 70 5.53 -11.08 6.18
CA GLU A 70 4.79 -11.35 4.94
C GLU A 70 4.47 -10.05 4.19
N ILE A 71 5.15 -9.84 3.06
CA ILE A 71 4.84 -8.76 2.11
C ILE A 71 3.70 -9.24 1.24
N VAL A 72 2.65 -8.43 1.14
CA VAL A 72 1.58 -8.67 0.19
C VAL A 72 1.68 -7.62 -0.91
N LEU A 73 1.79 -8.07 -2.14
CA LEU A 73 1.74 -7.19 -3.30
C LEU A 73 0.29 -7.06 -3.75
N VAL A 74 -0.21 -5.83 -3.80
CA VAL A 74 -1.56 -5.54 -4.27
C VAL A 74 -1.45 -4.72 -5.54
N GLN A 75 -1.90 -5.30 -6.64
CA GLN A 75 -2.06 -4.62 -7.91
C GLN A 75 -3.42 -3.94 -7.92
N VAL A 76 -3.45 -2.67 -8.28
CA VAL A 76 -4.68 -1.90 -8.45
C VAL A 76 -4.69 -1.32 -9.86
N LYS A 77 -5.72 -1.68 -10.63
CA LYS A 77 -6.00 -1.09 -11.93
C LYS A 77 -7.05 -0.02 -11.77
N ASP A 78 -6.66 1.20 -12.06
CA ASP A 78 -7.51 2.36 -11.90
C ASP A 78 -7.26 3.35 -13.04
N ARG A 79 -7.86 4.53 -13.00
CA ARG A 79 -7.73 5.53 -14.07
C ARG A 79 -6.29 6.06 -14.24
N LEU A 80 -5.45 5.94 -13.20
CA LEU A 80 -4.05 6.35 -13.23
C LEU A 80 -3.14 5.27 -13.82
N GLY A 81 -3.67 4.08 -14.06
CA GLY A 81 -2.98 2.97 -14.72
C GLY A 81 -3.00 1.70 -13.89
N ASP A 82 -2.08 0.81 -14.23
CA ASP A 82 -1.84 -0.43 -13.52
C ASP A 82 -0.67 -0.24 -12.54
N ARG A 83 -0.95 -0.31 -11.24
CA ARG A 83 0.00 0.09 -10.18
C ARG A 83 0.10 -0.99 -9.12
N MET A 84 1.33 -1.34 -8.78
CA MET A 84 1.64 -2.32 -7.73
C MET A 84 1.99 -1.59 -6.43
N PHE A 85 1.44 -2.08 -5.32
CA PHE A 85 1.64 -1.53 -4.00
C PHE A 85 2.11 -2.63 -3.05
N GLU A 86 3.18 -2.36 -2.31
CA GLU A 86 3.70 -3.27 -1.31
C GLU A 86 3.05 -2.96 0.04
N PHE A 87 2.14 -3.85 0.46
CA PHE A 87 1.47 -3.75 1.74
C PHE A 87 2.21 -4.57 2.78
N THR A 88 2.44 -3.97 3.95
CA THR A 88 2.99 -4.63 5.12
C THR A 88 1.99 -4.63 6.27
N THR A 89 2.11 -5.65 7.11
CA THR A 89 1.22 -5.94 8.25
C THR A 89 1.83 -5.46 9.56
N THR A 90 3.12 -5.11 9.56
CA THR A 90 3.82 -4.44 10.66
C THR A 90 4.86 -3.46 10.12
N GLU A 91 5.40 -2.63 11.01
CA GLU A 91 6.44 -1.64 10.72
C GLU A 91 7.78 -2.27 10.33
N ASN A 92 7.91 -3.60 10.21
CA ASN A 92 9.20 -4.27 10.18
C ASN A 92 9.56 -4.82 8.79
N PHE A 93 10.17 -3.99 7.94
CA PHE A 93 10.66 -4.44 6.65
C PHE A 93 11.89 -3.68 6.13
N SER A 94 12.96 -4.41 5.75
CA SER A 94 14.16 -3.83 5.13
C SER A 94 14.14 -4.01 3.60
N ALA A 95 13.41 -3.15 2.88
CA ALA A 95 13.70 -2.94 1.47
C ALA A 95 13.66 -1.48 1.07
N ARG A 96 14.17 -1.20 -0.13
CA ARG A 96 14.17 0.12 -0.76
C ARG A 96 12.84 0.31 -1.49
N GLY A 97 12.04 1.29 -1.11
CA GLY A 97 10.75 1.54 -1.75
C GLY A 97 9.80 2.39 -0.91
N LYS A 98 8.58 2.59 -1.44
CA LYS A 98 7.44 3.14 -0.70
C LYS A 98 6.63 1.98 -0.14
N PHE A 99 6.32 2.03 1.15
CA PHE A 99 5.54 1.00 1.83
C PHE A 99 4.20 1.54 2.25
N TYR A 100 3.21 0.65 2.26
CA TYR A 100 1.85 1.01 2.59
C TYR A 100 1.32 0.13 3.71
N LYS A 101 0.58 0.74 4.64
CA LYS A 101 -0.18 0.02 5.66
C LYS A 101 -1.66 0.19 5.45
N ASN A 102 -2.36 -0.92 5.58
CA ASN A 102 -3.81 -0.99 5.46
C ASN A 102 -4.31 -2.27 6.13
N ASP A 103 -4.67 -2.15 7.40
CA ASP A 103 -5.14 -3.29 8.21
C ASP A 103 -6.45 -3.88 7.65
N CYS A 104 -7.29 -3.05 7.00
CA CYS A 104 -8.51 -3.50 6.32
C CYS A 104 -8.19 -4.45 5.16
N MET A 105 -7.27 -4.07 4.27
CA MET A 105 -6.81 -4.93 3.18
C MET A 105 -6.21 -6.23 3.70
N TYR A 106 -5.41 -6.15 4.77
CA TYR A 106 -4.82 -7.34 5.37
C TYR A 106 -5.88 -8.33 5.87
N MET A 107 -6.88 -7.84 6.60
CA MET A 107 -7.97 -8.67 7.11
C MET A 107 -8.81 -9.26 5.97
N LEU A 108 -9.03 -8.51 4.89
CA LEU A 108 -9.71 -9.01 3.68
C LEU A 108 -8.95 -10.17 3.03
N ILE A 109 -7.62 -10.04 2.92
CA ILE A 109 -6.75 -11.06 2.32
C ILE A 109 -6.71 -12.32 3.20
N LYS A 110 -6.54 -12.19 4.52
CA LYS A 110 -6.41 -13.33 5.44
C LYS A 110 -7.69 -14.16 5.61
N ARG A 111 -8.86 -13.58 5.34
CA ARG A 111 -10.16 -14.29 5.43
C ARG A 111 -10.44 -15.19 4.22
N ARG A 112 -9.58 -15.18 3.19
CA ARG A 112 -9.76 -15.88 1.92
C ARG A 112 -8.64 -16.89 1.69
#